data_AF-A0A7X7B9M5-F1
#
_entry.id   AF-A0A7X7B9M5-F1
#
_cell.length_a   1.000
_cell.length_b   1.000
_cell.length_c   1.000
_cell.angle_alpha   90.00
_cell.angle_beta   90.00
_cell.angle_gamma   90.00
#
_symmetry.space_group_name_H-M   'P 1'
#
loop_
_entity.id
_entity.type
_entity.pdbx_description
1 polymer ?
#
loop_
_entity_poly.entity_id
_entity_poly.type
_entity_poly.pdbx_seq_one_letter_code
_entity_poly.pdbx_strand_id
1 'polypeptide(L)'
;MELVYGLRRFKPDITFFGESLPEQAFGQSVALAQQADLMLFLGSSLTVHPAASIPPLTVRAGGELVIVNAQPTPLDRIATRLYPDLNAFANAVLKSEIPPG
;
A
#
# COMPACT_ATOMS: atom_id res chain seq x y z
N MET A 1 4.55 38.15 -33.74
CA MET A 1 3.19 37.83 -33.29
C MET A 1 3.06 36.31 -33.31
N GLU A 2 3.55 35.67 -32.25
CA GLU A 2 3.64 34.22 -32.16
C GLU A 2 2.31 33.70 -31.60
N LEU A 3 1.57 33.00 -32.44
CA LEU A 3 0.31 32.36 -32.10
C LEU A 3 0.59 31.12 -31.25
N VAL A 4 0.79 31.30 -29.94
CA VAL A 4 0.72 30.21 -28.97
C VAL A 4 -0.76 29.92 -28.71
N TYR A 5 -1.42 29.26 -29.67
CA TYR A 5 -2.70 28.61 -29.41
C TYR A 5 -2.50 27.57 -28.29
N GLY A 6 -3.29 27.73 -27.22
CA GLY A 6 -3.11 27.03 -25.96
C GLY A 6 -3.27 25.52 -26.07
N LEU A 7 -2.16 24.81 -26.19
CA LEU A 7 -2.10 23.40 -25.83
C LEU A 7 -2.21 23.29 -24.31
N ARG A 8 -3.45 23.22 -23.81
CA ARG A 8 -3.71 22.70 -22.45
C ARG A 8 -3.13 21.29 -22.40
N ARG A 9 -2.00 21.14 -21.72
CA ARG A 9 -1.45 19.81 -21.42
C ARG A 9 -2.37 19.16 -20.41
N PHE A 10 -3.08 18.14 -20.83
CA PHE A 10 -3.83 17.28 -19.94
C PHE A 10 -2.83 16.32 -19.28
N LYS A 11 -2.62 16.47 -17.98
CA LYS A 11 -1.88 15.51 -17.16
C LYS A 11 -2.88 14.50 -16.60
N PRO A 12 -2.64 13.18 -16.73
CA PRO A 12 -3.46 12.18 -16.06
C PRO A 12 -3.35 12.32 -14.54
N ASP A 13 -4.42 12.00 -13.82
CA ASP A 13 -4.46 12.02 -12.35
C ASP A 13 -3.74 10.80 -11.77
N ILE A 14 -2.42 10.76 -11.98
CA ILE A 14 -1.48 9.79 -11.46
C ILE A 14 -0.23 10.51 -10.97
N THR A 15 0.44 9.92 -9.98
CA THR A 15 1.73 10.38 -9.51
C THR A 15 2.85 9.71 -10.31
N PHE A 16 3.66 10.50 -11.00
CA PHE A 16 4.86 10.00 -11.66
C PHE A 16 6.03 9.90 -10.67
N PHE A 17 7.05 9.12 -11.02
CA PHE A 17 8.30 9.10 -10.25
C PHE A 17 8.90 10.52 -10.16
N GLY A 18 9.33 10.89 -8.96
CA GLY A 18 9.86 12.23 -8.67
C GLY A 18 8.80 13.27 -8.33
N GLU A 19 7.51 12.96 -8.50
CA GLU A 19 6.43 13.80 -7.99
C GLU A 19 6.07 13.41 -6.55
N SER A 20 5.64 14.40 -5.77
CA SER A 20 5.07 14.16 -4.45
C SER A 20 3.76 13.39 -4.56
N LEU A 21 3.53 12.45 -3.63
CA LEU A 21 2.20 11.88 -3.44
C LEU A 21 1.20 12.99 -3.02
N PRO A 22 -0.10 12.82 -3.30
CA PRO A 22 -1.12 13.71 -2.76
C PRO A 22 -1.07 13.75 -1.23
N GLU A 23 -0.81 14.93 -0.67
CA GLU A 23 -0.51 15.12 0.76
C GLU A 23 -1.63 14.59 1.66
N GLN A 24 -2.88 14.89 1.32
CA GLN A 24 -4.05 14.44 2.08
C GLN A 24 -4.16 12.91 2.12
N ALA A 25 -4.04 12.26 0.97
CA ALA A 25 -4.15 10.79 0.87
C ALA A 25 -3.01 10.10 1.62
N PHE A 26 -1.79 10.63 1.49
CA PHE A 26 -0.64 10.09 2.21
C PHE A 26 -0.77 10.28 3.73
N GLY A 27 -1.15 11.49 4.18
CA GLY A 27 -1.37 11.78 5.59
C GLY A 27 -2.46 10.92 6.23
N GLN A 28 -3.58 10.71 5.52
CA GLN A 28 -4.64 9.80 5.97
C GLN A 28 -4.14 8.36 6.09
N SER A 29 -3.35 7.88 5.12
CA SER A 29 -2.79 6.53 5.14
C SER A 29 -1.83 6.34 6.33
N VAL A 30 -1.03 7.35 6.65
CA VAL A 30 -0.16 7.35 7.83
C VAL A 30 -0.97 7.27 9.13
N ALA A 31 -2.01 8.09 9.28
CA ALA A 31 -2.85 8.09 10.46
C ALA A 31 -3.57 6.75 10.67
N LEU A 32 -4.13 6.17 9.60
CA LEU A 32 -4.77 4.87 9.64
C LEU A 32 -3.79 3.76 9.99
N ALA A 33 -2.58 3.78 9.40
CA ALA A 33 -1.57 2.76 9.68
C ALA A 33 -1.14 2.76 11.15
N GLN A 34 -1.03 3.93 11.79
CA GLN A 34 -0.69 4.07 13.20
C GLN A 34 -1.80 3.61 14.16
N GLN A 35 -3.04 3.54 13.69
CA GLN A 35 -4.20 3.12 14.49
C GLN A 35 -4.58 1.65 14.25
N ALA A 36 -4.05 1.02 13.20
CA ALA A 36 -4.41 -0.33 12.82
C ALA A 36 -3.80 -1.37 13.77
N ASP A 37 -4.63 -2.28 14.29
CA ASP A 37 -4.16 -3.48 15.00
C ASP A 37 -3.56 -4.51 14.04
N LEU A 38 -3.93 -4.45 12.76
CA LEU A 38 -3.46 -5.33 11.69
C LEU A 38 -3.40 -4.58 10.36
N MET A 39 -2.25 -4.67 9.68
CA MET A 39 -2.08 -4.24 8.30
C MET A 39 -1.86 -5.43 7.39
N LEU A 40 -2.74 -5.59 6.40
CA LEU A 40 -2.63 -6.61 5.36
C LEU A 40 -2.07 -5.99 4.08
N PHE A 41 -0.93 -6.50 3.63
CA PHE A 41 -0.27 -6.04 2.42
C PHE A 41 -0.36 -7.09 1.31
N LEU A 42 -0.91 -6.71 0.16
CA LEU A 42 -1.28 -7.63 -0.91
C LEU A 42 -0.59 -7.26 -2.23
N GLY A 43 0.26 -8.14 -2.75
CA GLY A 43 0.75 -8.09 -4.13
C GLY A 43 1.66 -6.90 -4.48
N SER A 44 2.55 -6.46 -3.59
CA SER A 44 3.56 -5.46 -3.92
C SER A 44 4.93 -5.76 -3.30
N SER A 45 5.98 -5.25 -3.94
CA SER A 45 7.37 -5.46 -3.55
C SER A 45 7.81 -4.66 -2.33
N LEU A 46 7.03 -3.66 -1.91
CA LEU A 46 7.37 -2.75 -0.80
C LEU A 46 8.72 -2.02 -0.99
N THR A 47 9.01 -1.58 -2.22
CA THR A 47 10.26 -0.87 -2.55
C THR A 47 10.07 0.58 -2.95
N VAL A 48 8.84 1.00 -3.29
CA VAL A 48 8.57 2.37 -3.77
C VAL A 48 8.24 3.30 -2.61
N HIS A 49 9.09 4.31 -2.43
CA HIS A 49 8.88 5.36 -1.43
C HIS A 49 8.07 6.54 -2.00
N PRO A 50 7.26 7.21 -1.17
CA PRO A 50 7.13 7.03 0.28
C PRO A 50 6.12 5.94 0.71
N ALA A 51 5.36 5.31 -0.19
CA ALA A 51 4.34 4.33 0.19
C ALA A 51 4.89 3.14 1.02
N ALA A 52 6.09 2.64 0.70
CA ALA A 52 6.74 1.56 1.44
C ALA A 52 7.12 1.91 2.90
N SER A 53 7.07 3.18 3.30
CA SER A 53 7.31 3.56 4.71
C SER A 53 6.09 3.39 5.61
N ILE A 54 4.90 3.12 5.04
CA ILE A 54 3.65 3.01 5.80
C ILE A 54 3.59 1.73 6.66
N PRO A 55 3.85 0.51 6.15
CA PRO A 55 3.70 -0.71 6.96
C PRO A 55 4.54 -0.77 8.23
N PRO A 56 5.80 -0.29 8.25
CA PRO A 56 6.56 -0.20 9.49
C PRO A 56 5.90 0.67 10.58
N LEU A 57 5.04 1.63 10.22
CA LEU A 57 4.34 2.47 11.20
C LEU A 57 3.33 1.66 12.02
N THR A 58 2.60 0.74 11.39
CA THR A 58 1.68 -0.17 12.08
C THR A 58 2.41 -1.03 13.10
N VAL A 59 3.50 -1.66 12.68
CA VAL A 59 4.32 -2.50 13.58
C VAL A 59 4.87 -1.70 14.75
N ARG A 60 5.34 -0.47 14.51
CA ARG A 60 5.84 0.43 15.57
C ARG A 60 4.74 0.89 16.54
N ALA A 61 3.50 0.98 16.08
CA ALA A 61 2.35 1.32 16.91
C ALA A 61 1.82 0.13 17.73
N GLY A 62 2.36 -1.08 17.51
CA GLY A 62 1.97 -2.30 18.21
C GLY A 62 1.02 -3.20 17.42
N GLY A 63 0.65 -2.82 16.20
CA GLY A 63 -0.14 -3.66 15.31
C GLY A 63 0.70 -4.72 14.59
N GLU A 64 0.02 -5.66 13.94
CA GLU A 64 0.65 -6.74 13.18
C GLU A 64 0.74 -6.42 11.69
N LEU A 65 1.74 -7.01 11.01
CA LEU A 65 1.89 -6.92 9.56
C LEU A 65 1.79 -8.31 8.93
N VAL A 66 0.86 -8.48 7.99
CA VAL A 66 0.74 -9.68 7.16
C VAL A 66 1.08 -9.31 5.72
N ILE A 67 2.02 -10.03 5.11
CA ILE A 67 2.41 -9.80 3.72
C ILE A 67 1.99 -11.01 2.87
N VAL A 68 1.24 -10.74 1.81
CA VAL A 68 0.85 -11.71 0.80
C VAL A 68 1.48 -11.28 -0.51
N ASN A 69 2.64 -11.86 -0.85
CA ASN A 69 3.37 -11.50 -2.05
C ASN A 69 4.15 -12.68 -2.61
N ALA A 70 4.15 -12.81 -3.94
CA ALA A 70 4.82 -13.90 -4.63
C ALA A 70 6.34 -13.87 -4.55
N GLN A 71 6.92 -12.71 -4.21
CA GLN A 71 8.36 -12.51 -4.10
C GLN A 71 8.71 -11.94 -2.71
N PRO A 72 9.93 -12.19 -2.22
CA PRO A 72 10.39 -11.59 -0.97
C PRO A 72 10.31 -10.06 -0.99
N THR A 73 10.08 -9.47 0.19
CA THR A 73 10.05 -8.01 0.36
C THR A 73 11.10 -7.55 1.38
N PRO A 74 11.55 -6.28 1.34
CA PRO A 74 12.45 -5.75 2.36
C PRO A 74 11.88 -5.80 3.79
N LEU A 75 10.55 -5.92 3.92
CA LEU A 75 9.84 -5.89 5.21
C LEU A 75 9.50 -7.29 5.75
N ASP A 76 9.92 -8.37 5.08
CA ASP A 76 9.58 -9.74 5.49
C ASP A 76 9.99 -10.06 6.93
N ARG A 77 11.09 -9.47 7.41
CA ARG A 77 11.61 -9.68 8.78
C ARG A 77 10.74 -9.08 9.88
N ILE A 78 9.92 -8.08 9.56
CA ILE A 78 9.01 -7.44 10.53
C ILE A 78 7.57 -7.90 10.37
N ALA A 79 7.29 -8.77 9.39
CA ALA A 79 5.97 -9.33 9.17
C ALA A 79 5.71 -10.48 10.14
N THR A 80 4.51 -10.50 10.71
CA THR A 80 4.02 -11.58 11.56
C THR A 80 3.72 -12.85 10.74
N ARG A 81 3.23 -12.70 9.51
CA ARG A 81 2.96 -13.81 8.57
C ARG A 81 3.32 -13.42 7.14
N LEU A 82 3.77 -14.43 6.38
CA LEU A 82 4.10 -14.34 4.97
C LEU A 82 3.33 -15.40 4.19
N TYR A 83 2.69 -14.99 3.09
CA TYR A 83 2.00 -15.89 2.17
C TYR A 83 2.48 -15.66 0.73
N PRO A 84 2.83 -16.71 -0.03
CA PRO A 84 3.41 -16.55 -1.36
C PRO A 84 2.37 -16.40 -2.48
N ASP A 85 1.09 -16.71 -2.23
CA ASP A 85 0.07 -16.74 -3.28
C ASP A 85 -1.16 -15.94 -2.86
N LEU A 86 -1.41 -14.86 -3.60
CA LEU A 86 -2.54 -13.95 -3.36
C LEU A 86 -3.90 -14.59 -3.64
N ASN A 87 -3.99 -15.41 -4.68
CA ASN A 87 -5.24 -16.07 -5.04
C ASN A 87 -5.58 -17.17 -4.05
N ALA A 88 -4.61 -17.97 -3.64
CA ALA A 88 -4.78 -19.00 -2.63
C ALA A 88 -5.18 -18.37 -1.28
N PHE A 89 -4.51 -17.29 -0.88
CA PHE A 89 -4.85 -16.53 0.32
C PHE A 89 -6.29 -16.00 0.27
N ALA A 90 -6.67 -15.31 -0.81
CA ALA A 90 -8.01 -14.75 -0.97
C ALA A 90 -9.09 -15.85 -0.93
N ASN A 91 -8.86 -16.97 -1.64
CA ASN A 91 -9.79 -18.10 -1.64
C ASN A 91 -9.94 -18.74 -0.26
N ALA A 92 -8.86 -18.83 0.53
CA ALA A 92 -8.93 -19.36 1.88
C ALA A 92 -9.77 -18.45 2.80
N VAL A 93 -9.58 -17.14 2.73
CA VAL A 93 -10.33 -16.14 3.51
C VAL A 93 -11.81 -16.10 3.13
N LEU A 94 -12.13 -16.21 1.83
CA LEU A 94 -13.52 -16.19 1.37
C LEU A 94 -14.27 -17.48 1.75
N LYS A 95 -13.58 -18.62 1.80
CA LYS A 95 -14.17 -19.91 2.21
C LYS A 95 -14.36 -20.05 3.71
N SER A 96 -13.65 -19.27 4.52
CA SER A 96 -13.73 -19.38 5.98
C SER A 96 -15.00 -18.77 6.60
N GLU A 97 -16.00 -18.40 5.80
CA GLU A 97 -17.21 -17.66 6.18
C GLU A 97 -16.89 -16.46 7.10
N ILE A 98 -16.78 -15.26 6.53
CA ILE A 98 -16.76 -14.04 7.35
C ILE A 98 -18.15 -13.88 7.94
N PRO A 99 -18.38 -14.08 9.26
CA PRO A 99 -19.68 -13.79 9.82
C PRO A 99 -20.00 -12.31 9.57
N PRO A 100 -21.24 -11.96 9.21
CA PRO A 100 -21.62 -10.55 9.16
C PRO A 100 -21.38 -9.95 10.55
N GLY A 101 -20.58 -8.88 10.58
CA GLY A 101 -20.30 -8.10 11.79
C GLY A 101 -21.51 -7.35 12.29
#